data_AF-A0A182P9A8-F1
#
_entry.id   AF-A0A182P9A8-F1
#
_cell.length_a   1.000
_cell.length_b   1.000
_cell.length_c   1.000
_cell.angle_alpha   90.00
_cell.angle_beta   90.00
_cell.angle_gamma   90.00
#
_symmetry.space_group_name_H-M   'P 1'
#
loop_
_entity.id
_entity.type
_entity.pdbx_description
1 polymer ?
#
loop_
_entity_poly.entity_id
_entity_poly.type
_entity_poly.pdbx_seq_one_letter_code
_entity_poly.pdbx_strand_id
1 'polypeptide(L)'
;MMATRRFEATGREFMERTLLLAKQRRPLAAWGYYAFPYCFNMNGGANGRSENCSPEVQRENNRIMWLFDGSDIIFPSVYLREKLSPSEREQLIRGRVREAVRVAQRSKPRRKVLTYLRYVYTDSIQYLTESTGSDGIILWGSSFDLNTRQKCTSFKAYLDSTLGPVLSTLQPRYVVEHLPDPSI
;
A
#
# COMPACT_ATOMS: atom_id res chain seq x y z
N MET A 1 14.35 -14.85 -24.73
CA MET A 1 12.89 -14.56 -24.85
C MET A 1 11.98 -15.65 -24.26
N MET A 2 12.31 -16.95 -24.38
CA MET A 2 11.46 -18.04 -23.86
C MET A 2 11.27 -18.02 -22.34
N ALA A 3 12.32 -17.68 -21.58
CA ALA A 3 12.24 -17.53 -20.14
C ALA A 3 11.24 -16.43 -19.71
N THR A 4 11.33 -15.23 -20.28
CA THR A 4 10.41 -14.12 -20.00
C THR A 4 8.96 -14.49 -20.28
N ARG A 5 8.67 -15.08 -21.45
CA ARG A 5 7.31 -15.48 -21.81
C ARG A 5 6.74 -16.51 -20.85
N ARG A 6 7.52 -17.52 -20.48
CA ARG A 6 7.09 -18.57 -19.52
C ARG A 6 6.85 -17.98 -18.14
N PHE A 7 7.78 -17.16 -17.66
CA PHE A 7 7.67 -16.52 -16.35
C PHE A 7 6.45 -15.59 -16.26
N GLU A 8 6.27 -14.70 -17.24
CA GLU A 8 5.12 -13.77 -17.26
C GLU A 8 3.78 -14.52 -17.36
N ALA A 9 3.70 -15.55 -18.21
CA ALA A 9 2.47 -16.33 -18.39
C ALA A 9 2.09 -17.10 -17.12
N THR A 10 3.02 -17.87 -16.55
CA THR A 10 2.77 -18.65 -15.33
C THR A 10 2.57 -17.75 -14.12
N GLY A 11 3.31 -16.64 -14.03
CA GLY A 11 3.14 -15.63 -12.97
C GLY A 11 1.74 -15.01 -13.00
N ARG A 12 1.25 -14.63 -14.19
CA ARG A 12 -0.13 -14.16 -14.37
C ARG A 12 -1.14 -15.22 -13.93
N GLU A 13 -1.03 -16.44 -14.46
CA GLU A 13 -1.97 -17.53 -14.16
C GLU A 13 -2.09 -17.79 -12.66
N PHE A 14 -0.97 -17.84 -11.95
CA PHE A 14 -0.95 -18.05 -10.52
C PHE A 14 -1.66 -16.91 -9.77
N MET A 15 -1.28 -15.66 -10.05
CA MET A 15 -1.85 -14.50 -9.36
C MET A 15 -3.36 -14.34 -9.63
N GLU A 16 -3.79 -14.54 -10.88
CA GLU A 16 -5.18 -14.42 -11.31
C GLU A 16 -6.05 -15.52 -10.67
N ARG A 17 -5.58 -16.77 -10.66
CA ARG A 17 -6.29 -17.88 -10.02
C ARG A 17 -6.39 -17.75 -8.51
N THR A 18 -5.31 -17.33 -7.85
CA THR A 18 -5.33 -17.11 -6.40
C THR A 18 -6.34 -16.04 -6.02
N LEU A 19 -6.39 -14.93 -6.77
CA LEU A 19 -7.34 -13.85 -6.53
C LEU A 19 -8.78 -14.31 -6.75
N LEU A 20 -9.03 -15.03 -7.85
CA LEU A 20 -10.35 -15.60 -8.15
C LEU A 20 -10.81 -16.55 -7.03
N LEU A 21 -9.94 -17.46 -6.59
CA LEU A 21 -10.25 -18.42 -5.53
C LEU A 21 -10.53 -17.70 -4.21
N ALA A 22 -9.73 -16.69 -3.84
CA ALA A 22 -9.94 -15.91 -2.62
C ALA A 22 -11.33 -15.26 -2.60
N LYS A 23 -11.72 -14.64 -3.73
CA LYS A 23 -13.05 -14.04 -3.90
C LYS A 23 -14.18 -15.06 -3.83
N GLN A 24 -14.03 -16.22 -4.46
CA GLN A 24 -15.02 -17.30 -4.37
C GLN A 24 -15.19 -17.81 -2.94
N ARG A 25 -14.09 -17.90 -2.17
CA ARG A 25 -14.13 -18.40 -0.78
C ARG A 25 -14.62 -17.36 0.22
N ARG A 26 -14.44 -16.07 -0.06
CA ARG A 26 -14.85 -14.95 0.80
C ARG A 26 -15.45 -13.83 -0.06
N PRO A 27 -16.68 -14.02 -0.58
CA PRO A 27 -17.29 -13.10 -1.54
C PRO A 27 -17.67 -11.74 -0.96
N LEU A 28 -17.77 -11.62 0.37
CA LEU A 28 -18.07 -10.37 1.06
C LEU A 28 -16.82 -9.53 1.38
N ALA A 29 -15.62 -10.07 1.14
CA ALA A 29 -14.36 -9.35 1.38
C ALA A 29 -13.91 -8.61 0.11
N ALA A 30 -13.19 -7.50 0.29
CA ALA A 30 -12.52 -6.79 -0.80
C ALA A 30 -11.08 -7.32 -0.96
N TRP A 31 -10.77 -7.87 -2.13
CA TRP A 31 -9.48 -8.49 -2.39
C TRP A 31 -8.56 -7.63 -3.27
N GLY A 32 -7.27 -7.61 -2.96
CA GLY A 32 -6.25 -6.94 -3.75
C GLY A 32 -4.85 -7.39 -3.29
N TYR A 33 -3.86 -7.28 -4.17
CA TYR A 33 -2.48 -7.61 -3.82
C TYR A 33 -1.78 -6.42 -3.15
N TYR A 34 -1.11 -6.69 -2.03
CA TYR A 34 -0.23 -5.74 -1.37
C TYR A 34 0.85 -5.20 -2.33
N ALA A 35 1.18 -3.93 -2.16
CA ALA A 35 2.19 -3.13 -2.85
C ALA A 35 1.89 -2.77 -4.32
N PHE A 36 0.88 -3.35 -4.97
CA PHE A 36 0.54 -3.02 -6.36
C PHE A 36 -0.39 -1.79 -6.46
N PRO A 37 -0.23 -0.94 -7.50
CA PRO A 37 0.86 -0.94 -8.49
C PRO A 37 2.18 -0.45 -7.88
N TYR A 38 3.29 -0.90 -8.47
CA TYR A 38 4.59 -0.33 -8.16
C TYR A 38 4.83 0.98 -8.94
N CYS A 39 5.68 1.83 -8.36
CA CYS A 39 6.09 3.12 -8.93
C CYS A 39 7.62 3.27 -9.04
N PHE A 40 8.34 2.69 -8.07
CA PHE A 40 9.79 2.78 -7.91
C PHE A 40 10.38 4.21 -7.84
N ASN A 41 9.53 5.20 -7.59
CA ASN A 41 9.95 6.58 -7.35
C ASN A 41 10.81 6.69 -6.09
N MET A 42 11.66 7.72 -6.06
CA MET A 42 12.60 7.99 -4.97
C MET A 42 13.57 6.87 -4.63
N ASN A 43 13.77 5.83 -5.46
CA ASN A 43 14.59 4.66 -5.08
C ASN A 43 16.11 4.83 -5.24
N GLY A 44 16.61 5.87 -5.93
CA GLY A 44 18.04 6.07 -6.17
C GLY A 44 18.77 7.03 -5.20
N GLY A 45 20.07 7.23 -5.45
CA GLY A 45 20.85 8.36 -4.90
C GLY A 45 20.38 9.71 -5.49
N ALA A 46 21.14 10.80 -5.32
CA ALA A 46 20.71 12.16 -5.71
C ALA A 46 20.14 12.25 -7.15
N ASN A 47 20.69 11.49 -8.11
CA ASN A 47 20.26 11.49 -9.52
C ASN A 47 19.09 10.53 -9.84
N GLY A 48 18.58 9.78 -8.86
CA GLY A 48 17.49 8.80 -9.01
C GLY A 48 16.26 9.10 -8.15
N ARG A 49 16.12 10.36 -7.72
CA ARG A 49 15.00 10.87 -6.91
C ARG A 49 14.05 11.68 -7.79
N SER A 50 13.10 10.99 -8.41
CA SER A 50 11.98 11.62 -9.13
C SER A 50 10.68 11.37 -8.35
N GLU A 51 9.77 12.34 -8.32
CA GLU A 51 8.42 12.18 -7.76
C GLU A 51 7.60 11.17 -8.59
N ASN A 52 7.64 11.30 -9.91
CA ASN A 52 6.80 10.51 -10.82
C ASN A 52 7.37 9.11 -11.07
N CYS A 53 6.48 8.13 -11.20
CA CYS A 53 6.85 6.81 -11.71
C CYS A 53 7.31 6.94 -13.17
N SER A 54 8.33 6.18 -13.56
CA SER A 54 8.88 6.28 -14.92
C SER A 54 7.84 5.87 -15.98
N PRO A 55 7.93 6.37 -17.22
CA PRO A 55 7.06 5.94 -18.31
C PRO A 55 7.09 4.44 -18.57
N GLU A 56 8.23 3.79 -18.32
CA GLU A 56 8.37 2.34 -18.42
C GLU A 56 7.50 1.60 -17.40
N VAL A 57 7.60 1.98 -16.12
CA VAL A 57 6.78 1.41 -15.05
C VAL A 57 5.29 1.60 -15.32
N GLN A 58 4.89 2.78 -15.81
CA GLN A 58 3.50 3.03 -16.19
C GLN A 58 3.03 2.13 -17.35
N ARG A 59 3.89 1.85 -18.34
CA ARG A 59 3.60 0.90 -19.43
C ARG A 59 3.47 -0.53 -18.91
N GLU A 60 4.32 -0.95 -17.97
CA GLU A 60 4.24 -2.26 -17.34
C GLU A 60 2.96 -2.40 -16.52
N ASN A 61 2.61 -1.40 -15.71
CA ASN A 61 1.34 -1.35 -14.98
C ASN A 61 0.13 -1.42 -15.95
N ASN A 62 0.22 -0.81 -17.13
CA ASN A 62 -0.82 -0.95 -18.16
C ASN A 62 -0.91 -2.37 -18.75
N ARG A 63 0.21 -3.10 -18.85
CA ARG A 63 0.22 -4.50 -19.35
C ARG A 63 -0.40 -5.47 -18.35
N ILE A 64 -0.42 -5.12 -17.06
CA ILE A 64 -1.00 -5.94 -15.99
C ILE A 64 -2.38 -5.47 -15.52
N MET A 65 -3.14 -4.75 -16.37
CA MET A 65 -4.51 -4.33 -16.03
C MET A 65 -5.42 -5.48 -15.63
N TRP A 66 -5.17 -6.70 -16.12
CA TRP A 66 -5.87 -7.92 -15.68
C TRP A 66 -5.83 -8.12 -14.16
N LEU A 67 -4.76 -7.70 -13.48
CA LEU A 67 -4.63 -7.79 -12.02
C LEU A 67 -5.60 -6.82 -11.32
N PHE A 68 -5.65 -5.57 -11.81
CA PHE A 68 -6.50 -4.51 -11.25
C PHE A 68 -7.97 -4.71 -11.61
N ASP A 69 -8.25 -5.26 -12.79
CA ASP A 69 -9.59 -5.66 -13.22
C ASP A 69 -10.08 -6.90 -12.44
N GLY A 70 -9.20 -7.76 -11.95
CA GLY A 70 -9.57 -8.86 -11.05
C GLY A 70 -9.75 -8.45 -9.58
N SER A 71 -9.05 -7.41 -9.13
CA SER A 71 -8.98 -6.97 -7.72
C SER A 71 -10.16 -6.07 -7.36
N ASP A 72 -10.72 -6.15 -6.15
CA ASP A 72 -11.77 -5.25 -5.68
C ASP A 72 -11.24 -3.87 -5.25
N ILE A 73 -9.97 -3.83 -4.86
CA ILE A 73 -9.31 -2.67 -4.26
C ILE A 73 -7.81 -2.72 -4.53
N ILE A 74 -7.15 -1.56 -4.57
CA ILE A 74 -5.73 -1.41 -4.91
C ILE A 74 -4.94 -0.95 -3.69
N PHE A 75 -3.81 -1.60 -3.42
CA PHE A 75 -3.05 -1.46 -2.18
C PHE A 75 -1.58 -1.04 -2.40
N PRO A 76 -1.30 0.20 -2.87
CA PRO A 76 0.08 0.65 -3.02
C PRO A 76 0.78 0.75 -1.65
N SER A 77 2.05 0.38 -1.60
CA SER A 77 2.89 0.63 -0.41
C SER A 77 3.53 2.00 -0.50
N VAL A 78 3.40 2.80 0.55
CA VAL A 78 3.98 4.14 0.66
C VAL A 78 4.97 4.24 1.81
N TYR A 79 5.66 3.15 2.11
CA TYR A 79 6.61 3.08 3.21
C TYR A 79 7.75 4.08 3.03
N LEU A 80 8.03 4.83 4.10
CA LEU A 80 9.01 5.90 4.11
C LEU A 80 10.39 5.39 4.51
N ARG A 81 11.41 6.19 4.18
CA ARG A 81 12.80 6.00 4.59
C ARG A 81 13.31 7.27 5.24
N GLU A 82 14.02 7.15 6.35
CA GLU A 82 14.51 8.26 7.15
C GLU A 82 15.52 9.10 6.36
N LYS A 83 16.35 8.47 5.53
CA LYS A 83 17.35 9.15 4.67
C LYS A 83 16.77 10.09 3.60
N LEU A 84 15.46 10.07 3.38
CA LEU A 84 14.77 11.04 2.51
C LEU A 84 14.42 12.28 3.34
N SER A 85 14.57 13.47 2.76
CA SER A 85 14.08 14.70 3.39
C SER A 85 12.55 14.67 3.54
N PRO A 86 11.96 15.49 4.44
CA PRO A 86 10.51 15.63 4.55
C PRO A 86 9.80 15.83 3.20
N SER A 87 10.31 16.75 2.37
CA SER A 87 9.76 17.01 1.04
C SER A 87 9.86 15.78 0.12
N GLU A 88 10.96 15.04 0.16
CA GLU A 88 11.12 13.82 -0.65
C GLU A 88 10.19 12.70 -0.20
N ARG A 89 9.85 12.62 1.10
CA ARG A 89 8.87 11.68 1.63
C ARG A 89 7.47 12.01 1.11
N GLU A 90 7.08 13.28 1.12
CA GLU A 90 5.81 13.71 0.52
C GLU A 90 5.74 13.38 -0.98
N GLN A 91 6.80 13.69 -1.72
CA GLN A 91 6.90 13.37 -3.14
C GLN A 91 6.82 11.85 -3.40
N LEU A 92 7.47 11.03 -2.56
CA LEU A 92 7.36 9.57 -2.63
C LEU A 92 5.89 9.15 -2.56
N ILE A 93 5.16 9.65 -1.55
CA ILE A 93 3.76 9.30 -1.32
C ILE A 93 2.89 9.79 -2.48
N ARG A 94 2.99 11.07 -2.86
CA ARG A 94 2.22 11.64 -3.98
C ARG A 94 2.40 10.86 -5.27
N GLY A 95 3.63 10.53 -5.64
CA GLY A 95 3.91 9.78 -6.86
C GLY A 95 3.29 8.39 -6.88
N ARG A 96 3.40 7.64 -5.77
CA ARG A 96 2.82 6.30 -5.64
C ARG A 96 1.30 6.33 -5.62
N VAL A 97 0.71 7.28 -4.90
CA VAL A 97 -0.76 7.46 -4.85
C VAL A 97 -1.29 7.87 -6.23
N ARG A 98 -0.62 8.80 -6.92
CA ARG A 98 -1.00 9.22 -8.27
C ARG A 98 -1.06 8.05 -9.24
N GLU A 99 -0.08 7.16 -9.22
CA GLU A 99 -0.08 5.97 -10.08
C GLU A 99 -1.15 4.95 -9.69
N ALA A 100 -1.35 4.72 -8.39
CA ALA A 100 -2.43 3.85 -7.90
C ALA A 100 -3.81 4.36 -8.33
N VAL A 101 -4.06 5.67 -8.21
CA VAL A 101 -5.30 6.29 -8.66
C VAL A 101 -5.44 6.20 -10.19
N ARG A 102 -4.35 6.40 -10.95
CA ARG A 102 -4.36 6.27 -12.42
C ARG A 102 -4.83 4.88 -12.86
N VAL A 103 -4.27 3.81 -12.28
CA VAL A 103 -4.69 2.44 -12.62
C VAL A 103 -6.08 2.11 -12.09
N ALA A 104 -6.45 2.61 -10.91
CA ALA A 104 -7.78 2.44 -10.32
C ALA A 104 -8.90 3.08 -11.15
N GLN A 105 -8.63 4.24 -11.77
CA GLN A 105 -9.57 4.91 -12.66
C GLN A 105 -9.69 4.21 -14.02
N ARG A 106 -8.64 3.50 -14.44
CA ARG A 106 -8.59 2.75 -15.71
C ARG A 106 -9.19 1.36 -15.59
N SER A 107 -9.24 0.79 -14.39
CA SER A 107 -9.78 -0.54 -14.15
C SER A 107 -11.28 -0.60 -14.42
N LYS A 108 -11.77 -1.82 -14.69
CA LYS A 108 -13.19 -2.09 -14.94
C LYS A 108 -13.70 -3.17 -13.99
N PRO A 109 -14.61 -2.85 -13.04
CA PRO A 109 -15.04 -1.50 -12.65
C PRO A 109 -13.90 -0.65 -12.06
N ARG A 110 -14.14 0.65 -11.88
CA ARG A 110 -13.19 1.55 -11.20
C ARG A 110 -12.96 1.05 -9.76
N ARG A 111 -11.70 0.96 -9.34
CA ARG A 111 -11.34 0.48 -8.00
C ARG A 111 -11.12 1.63 -7.02
N LYS A 112 -11.19 1.31 -5.74
CA LYS A 112 -10.73 2.18 -4.64
C LYS A 112 -9.24 1.95 -4.38
N VAL A 113 -8.60 2.93 -3.74
CA VAL A 113 -7.19 2.85 -3.33
C VAL A 113 -7.11 2.97 -1.82
N LEU A 114 -6.39 2.06 -1.16
CA LEU A 114 -6.01 2.17 0.24
C LEU A 114 -4.50 1.99 0.37
N THR A 115 -3.82 2.96 0.94
CA THR A 115 -2.35 2.98 0.98
C THR A 115 -1.82 2.24 2.20
N TYR A 116 -0.88 1.32 2.00
CA TYR A 116 -0.14 0.70 3.11
C TYR A 116 0.96 1.63 3.61
N LEU A 117 0.91 1.99 4.89
CA LEU A 117 1.91 2.80 5.58
C LEU A 117 2.44 2.06 6.81
N ARG A 118 3.75 2.13 7.04
CA ARG A 118 4.35 1.73 8.33
C ARG A 118 4.39 2.92 9.26
N TYR A 119 4.22 2.67 10.54
CA TYR A 119 4.45 3.70 11.59
C TYR A 119 5.94 3.91 11.92
N VAL A 120 6.84 3.21 11.24
CA VAL A 120 8.30 3.38 11.32
C VAL A 120 8.92 3.58 9.95
N TYR A 121 10.08 4.23 9.90
CA TYR A 121 10.91 4.27 8.70
C TYR A 121 11.47 2.89 8.38
N THR A 122 11.50 2.54 7.10
CA THR A 122 11.89 1.20 6.62
C THR A 122 13.37 0.90 6.87
N ASP A 123 14.23 1.91 6.83
CA ASP A 123 15.69 1.82 6.93
C ASP A 123 16.24 1.97 8.35
N SER A 124 15.51 2.58 9.29
CA SER A 124 15.98 2.76 10.67
C SER A 124 15.07 2.21 11.76
N ILE A 125 13.81 1.86 11.43
CA ILE A 125 12.79 1.40 12.39
C ILE A 125 12.44 2.48 13.44
N GLN A 126 12.88 3.73 13.25
CA GLN A 126 12.43 4.87 14.07
C GLN A 126 10.99 5.23 13.72
N TYR A 127 10.23 5.68 14.72
CA TYR A 127 8.85 6.11 14.53
C TYR A 127 8.75 7.30 13.57
N LEU A 128 7.69 7.33 12.76
CA LEU A 128 7.42 8.46 11.88
C LEU A 128 7.06 9.71 12.70
N THR A 129 7.64 10.84 12.32
CA THR A 129 7.35 12.15 12.92
C THR A 129 6.33 12.95 12.10
N GLU A 130 6.01 12.50 10.89
CA GLU A 130 5.17 13.19 9.91
C GLU A 130 4.09 12.25 9.37
N SER A 131 2.92 12.79 9.02
CA SER A 131 1.87 12.04 8.34
C SER A 131 1.38 12.81 7.13
N THR A 132 1.08 12.09 6.05
CA THR A 132 0.51 12.66 4.83
C THR A 132 -0.73 11.86 4.43
N GLY A 133 -1.77 12.56 4.00
CA GLY A 133 -3.08 11.97 3.69
C GLY A 133 -3.14 11.17 2.40
N SER A 134 -4.00 10.15 2.42
CA SER A 134 -4.56 9.45 1.27
C SER A 134 -6.07 9.25 1.49
N ASP A 135 -6.82 8.75 0.50
CA ASP A 135 -8.27 8.48 0.64
C ASP A 135 -8.59 7.46 1.74
N GLY A 136 -7.58 6.71 2.20
CA GLY A 136 -7.62 5.85 3.38
C GLY A 136 -6.29 5.11 3.54
N ILE A 137 -5.88 4.88 4.80
CA ILE A 137 -4.57 4.31 5.15
C ILE A 137 -4.77 2.97 5.86
N ILE A 138 -4.01 1.96 5.44
CA ILE A 138 -3.78 0.75 6.22
C ILE A 138 -2.47 0.93 6.96
N LEU A 139 -2.54 1.06 8.28
CA LEU A 139 -1.35 1.05 9.14
C LEU A 139 -0.89 -0.38 9.36
N TRP A 140 0.34 -0.66 8.96
CA TRP A 140 0.96 -1.97 9.10
C TRP A 140 2.14 -1.93 10.05
N GLY A 141 2.30 -2.99 10.85
CA GLY A 141 3.43 -3.22 11.75
C GLY A 141 4.01 -4.61 11.56
N SER A 142 5.33 -4.75 11.71
CA SER A 142 5.96 -6.06 11.79
C SER A 142 5.74 -6.66 13.18
N SER A 143 5.58 -7.99 13.26
CA SER A 143 5.59 -8.68 14.55
C SER A 143 6.90 -8.43 15.32
N PHE A 144 8.00 -8.20 14.61
CA PHE A 144 9.30 -7.86 15.21
C PHE A 144 9.30 -6.48 15.89
N ASP A 145 8.46 -5.55 15.46
CA ASP A 145 8.39 -4.20 16.01
C ASP A 145 7.74 -4.20 17.40
N LEU A 146 7.02 -5.28 17.78
CA LEU A 146 6.25 -5.40 19.03
C LEU A 146 6.51 -6.73 19.78
N ASN A 147 7.65 -7.38 19.56
CA ASN A 147 7.94 -8.71 20.13
C ASN A 147 8.49 -8.70 21.56
N THR A 148 8.55 -7.55 22.23
CA THR A 148 8.96 -7.45 23.65
C THR A 148 8.07 -6.47 24.39
N ARG A 149 7.95 -6.64 25.72
CA ARG A 149 7.20 -5.70 26.57
C ARG A 149 7.68 -4.25 26.40
N GLN A 150 8.99 -4.03 26.34
CA GLN A 150 9.57 -2.70 26.17
C GLN A 150 9.15 -2.07 24.84
N LYS A 151 9.19 -2.82 23.74
CA LYS A 151 8.74 -2.36 22.42
C LYS A 151 7.25 -2.02 22.43
N CYS A 152 6.41 -2.87 23.01
CA CYS A 152 4.98 -2.59 23.17
C CYS A 152 4.72 -1.32 23.99
N THR A 153 5.42 -1.12 25.11
CA THR A 153 5.29 0.09 25.93
C THR A 153 5.75 1.33 25.17
N SER A 154 6.86 1.25 24.43
CA SER A 154 7.34 2.33 23.58
C SER A 154 6.33 2.68 22.48
N PHE A 155 5.77 1.68 21.80
CA PHE A 155 4.75 1.90 20.76
C PHE A 155 3.49 2.50 21.35
N LYS A 156 3.04 2.05 22.54
CA LYS A 156 1.91 2.67 23.22
C LYS A 156 2.16 4.15 23.50
N ALA A 157 3.33 4.50 24.03
CA ALA A 157 3.67 5.90 24.27
C ALA A 157 3.68 6.73 22.97
N TYR A 158 4.21 6.18 21.87
CA TYR A 158 4.16 6.82 20.55
C TYR A 158 2.73 6.96 20.01
N LEU A 159 1.89 5.94 20.20
CA LEU A 159 0.49 5.96 19.83
C LEU A 159 -0.27 7.06 20.59
N ASP A 160 -0.09 7.13 21.91
CA ASP A 160 -0.81 8.10 22.74
C ASP A 160 -0.35 9.55 22.46
N SER A 161 0.95 9.77 22.22
CA SER A 161 1.53 11.11 22.10
C SER A 161 1.59 11.68 20.68
N THR A 162 1.70 10.82 19.66
CA THR A 162 2.01 11.26 18.28
C THR A 162 1.03 10.67 17.27
N LEU A 163 0.99 9.34 17.12
CA LEU A 163 0.24 8.71 16.04
C LEU A 163 -1.28 8.85 16.25
N GLY A 164 -1.78 8.64 17.47
CA GLY A 164 -3.20 8.76 17.82
C GLY A 164 -3.76 10.17 17.53
N PRO A 165 -3.13 11.25 18.04
CA PRO A 165 -3.51 12.63 17.72
C PRO A 165 -3.49 12.94 16.22
N VAL A 166 -2.53 12.39 15.48
CA VAL A 166 -2.49 12.54 14.02
C VAL A 166 -3.69 11.85 13.36
N LEU A 167 -3.97 10.59 13.71
CA LEU A 167 -5.05 9.82 13.11
C LEU A 167 -6.43 10.39 13.42
N SER A 168 -6.63 11.01 14.59
CA SER A 168 -7.91 11.62 14.95
C SER A 168 -8.26 12.84 14.09
N THR A 169 -7.28 13.47 13.43
CA THR A 169 -7.51 14.54 12.45
C THR A 169 -7.98 14.02 11.09
N LEU A 170 -7.81 12.73 10.81
CA LEU A 170 -8.24 12.11 9.56
C LEU A 170 -9.75 11.84 9.61
N GLN A 171 -10.48 12.30 8.60
CA GLN A 171 -11.90 11.99 8.49
C GLN A 171 -12.11 10.53 8.08
N PRO A 172 -12.90 9.73 8.82
CA PRO A 172 -13.26 8.38 8.41
C PRO A 172 -14.06 8.43 7.11
N ARG A 173 -13.47 7.94 6.01
CA ARG A 173 -14.18 7.79 4.72
C ARG A 173 -14.75 6.38 4.52
N TYR A 174 -14.26 5.42 5.29
CA TYR A 174 -14.71 4.03 5.26
C TYR A 174 -14.83 3.51 6.69
N VAL A 175 -16.06 3.17 7.08
CA VAL A 175 -16.34 2.41 8.31
C VAL A 175 -16.55 0.97 7.87
N VAL A 176 -15.75 0.03 8.40
CA VAL A 176 -16.07 -1.39 8.27
C VAL A 176 -17.31 -1.60 9.12
N GLU A 177 -18.46 -1.86 8.50
CA GLU A 177 -19.65 -2.27 9.24
C GLU A 177 -19.30 -3.47 10.11
N HIS A 178 -19.67 -3.42 11.38
CA HIS A 178 -19.48 -4.56 12.28
C HIS A 178 -20.14 -5.78 11.65
N LEU A 179 -19.40 -6.89 11.55
CA LEU A 179 -20.01 -8.18 11.25
C LEU A 179 -21.11 -8.40 12.30
N PRO A 180 -22.31 -8.84 11.89
CA PRO A 180 -23.33 -9.21 12.86
C PRO A 180 -22.74 -10.21 13.85
N ASP A 181 -23.04 -9.99 15.13
CA ASP A 181 -22.67 -10.90 16.19
C ASP A 181 -23.17 -12.31 15.80
N PRO A 182 -22.31 -13.35 15.77
CA PRO A 182 -22.75 -14.71 15.48
C PRO A 182 -23.74 -15.27 16.52
N SER A 183 -24.08 -14.49 17.54
CA SER A 183 -25.06 -14.75 18.59
C SER A 183 -26.53 -14.41 18.25
N ILE A 184 -26.84 -13.97 17.02
CA ILE A 184 -28.22 -13.69 16.55
C ILE A 184 -28.55 -14.49 15.30
#